data_AF-A0A845BBQ1-F1
#
_entry.id   AF-A0A845BBQ1-F1
#
_cell.length_a   1.000
_cell.length_b   1.000
_cell.length_c   1.000
_cell.angle_alpha   90.00
_cell.angle_beta   90.00
_cell.angle_gamma   90.00
#
_symmetry.space_group_name_H-M   'P 1'
#
loop_
_entity.id
_entity.type
_entity.pdbx_description
1 polymer ?
#
loop_
_entity_poly.entity_id
_entity_poly.type
_entity_poly.pdbx_seq_one_letter_code
_entity_poly.pdbx_strand_id
1 'polypeptide(L)' 'MAKAAVLSFRINDDTKEAITRAAAAEDRSVSYLVERILRSWLEEHGFLAKAAG' A
#
# COMPACT_ATOMS: atom_id res chain seq x y z
N MET A 1 13.46 16.90 1.77
CA MET A 1 12.68 15.64 1.72
C MET A 1 13.17 14.85 0.51
N ALA A 2 13.80 13.68 0.71
CA ALA A 2 14.20 12.83 -0.41
C ALA A 2 12.96 12.42 -1.20
N LYS A 3 13.04 12.42 -2.54
CA LYS A 3 11.94 11.93 -3.38
C LYS A 3 11.69 10.46 -3.02
N ALA A 4 10.47 10.15 -2.60
CA ALA A 4 10.04 8.77 -2.45
C ALA A 4 10.19 8.05 -3.81
N ALA A 5 10.67 6.81 -3.78
CA ALA A 5 10.69 5.97 -4.97
C ALA A 5 9.24 5.72 -5.42
N VAL A 6 8.96 5.89 -6.71
CA VAL A 6 7.61 5.71 -7.27
C VAL A 6 7.47 4.28 -7.78
N LEU A 7 6.39 3.63 -7.39
CA LEU A 7 5.97 2.32 -7.88
C LEU A 7 4.65 2.49 -8.66
N SER A 8 4.62 2.03 -9.92
CA SER A 8 3.43 2.14 -10.79
C SER A 8 2.95 0.75 -11.20
N PHE A 9 1.66 0.50 -11.05
CA PHE A 9 1.03 -0.77 -11.40
C PHE A 9 0.01 -0.60 -12.52
N ARG A 10 -0.14 -1.64 -13.34
CA ARG A 10 -1.33 -1.83 -14.16
C ARG A 10 -2.20 -2.84 -13.44
N ILE A 11 -3.42 -2.43 -13.12
CA ILE A 11 -4.42 -3.25 -12.44
C ILE A 11 -5.72 -3.17 -13.24
N ASN A 12 -6.57 -4.17 -13.05
CA ASN A 12 -7.92 -4.16 -13.61
C ASN A 12 -8.78 -3.09 -12.93
N ASP A 13 -9.82 -2.64 -13.62
CA ASP A 13 -10.70 -1.56 -13.13
C ASP A 13 -11.44 -1.95 -11.85
N ASP A 14 -11.88 -3.20 -11.74
CA ASP A 14 -12.53 -3.76 -10.55
C ASP A 14 -11.65 -3.63 -9.29
N THR A 15 -10.36 -3.90 -9.45
CA THR A 15 -9.35 -3.81 -8.40
C THR A 15 -9.13 -2.37 -7.99
N LYS A 16 -9.10 -1.45 -8.97
CA LYS A 16 -8.97 -0.01 -8.72
C LYS A 16 -10.17 0.55 -7.96
N GLU A 17 -11.38 0.14 -8.31
CA GLU A 17 -12.59 0.55 -7.59
C GLU A 17 -12.62 -0.02 -6.17
N ALA A 18 -12.30 -1.30 -6.01
CA ALA A 18 -12.25 -1.95 -4.70
C ALA A 18 -11.26 -1.25 -3.76
N ILE A 19 -10.04 -0.96 -4.21
CA ILE A 19 -9.03 -0.30 -3.37
C ILE A 19 -9.38 1.16 -3.07
N THR A 20 -10.04 1.85 -4.00
CA THR A 20 -10.52 3.22 -3.78
C THR A 20 -11.59 3.25 -2.69
N ARG A 21 -12.55 2.32 -2.72
CA ARG A 21 -13.59 2.20 -1.68
C ARG A 21 -13.00 1.82 -0.32
N ALA A 22 -12.06 0.88 -0.29
CA ALA A 22 -11.39 0.48 0.94
C ALA A 22 -10.62 1.64 1.59
N ALA A 23 -9.88 2.40 0.78
CA ALA A 23 -9.14 3.57 1.27
C ALA A 23 -10.08 4.64 1.83
N ALA A 24 -11.19 4.92 1.14
CA ALA A 24 -12.21 5.86 1.60
C ALA A 24 -12.87 5.42 2.92
N ALA A 25 -13.13 4.12 3.10
CA ALA A 25 -13.70 3.58 4.33
C ALA A 25 -12.75 3.73 5.55
N GLU A 26 -11.43 3.78 5.33
CA GLU A 26 -10.42 4.02 6.37
C GLU A 26 -10.06 5.52 6.54
N ASP A 27 -10.70 6.44 5.79
CA ASP A 27 -10.33 7.86 5.72
C ASP A 27 -8.85 8.08 5.34
N ARG A 28 -8.35 7.26 4.39
CA ARG A 28 -6.97 7.28 3.92
C ARG A 28 -6.90 7.37 2.41
N SER A 29 -5.71 7.74 1.91
CA SER A 29 -5.42 7.69 0.47
C SER A 29 -5.15 6.25 0.01
N VAL A 30 -5.41 5.98 -1.26
CA VAL A 30 -5.08 4.68 -1.88
C VAL A 30 -3.59 4.37 -1.72
N SER A 31 -2.71 5.36 -1.91
CA SER A 31 -1.27 5.18 -1.75
C SER A 31 -0.88 4.74 -0.35
N TYR A 32 -1.48 5.32 0.70
CA TYR A 32 -1.24 4.90 2.08
C TYR A 32 -1.71 3.46 2.32
N LEU A 33 -2.91 3.12 1.85
CA LEU A 33 -3.45 1.77 2.00
C LEU A 33 -2.57 0.73 1.30
N VAL A 34 -2.15 1.01 0.06
CA VAL A 34 -1.25 0.14 -0.72
C VAL A 34 0.08 -0.02 0.00
N GLU A 35 0.69 1.07 0.46
CA GLU A 35 1.97 1.02 1.18
C GLU A 35 1.84 0.16 2.44
N ARG A 36 0.76 0.34 3.22
CA ARG A 36 0.48 -0.43 4.43
C ARG A 36 0.37 -1.93 4.12
N ILE A 37 -0.42 -2.29 3.12
CA ILE A 37 -0.61 -3.71 2.71
C ILE A 37 0.72 -4.31 2.25
N LEU A 38 1.46 -3.60 1.38
CA LEU A 38 2.75 -4.06 0.88
C LEU A 38 3.77 -4.26 2.00
N ARG A 39 3.86 -3.29 2.92
CA ARG A 39 4.76 -3.37 4.07
C ARG A 39 4.42 -4.56 4.96
N SER A 40 3.15 -4.70 5.36
CA SER A 40 2.72 -5.84 6.18
C SER A 40 3.05 -7.16 5.51
N TRP A 41 2.74 -7.32 4.23
CA TRP A 41 3.06 -8.54 3.50
C TRP A 41 4.57 -8.83 3.45
N LEU A 42 5.40 -7.81 3.16
CA LEU A 42 6.86 -7.96 3.10
C LEU A 42 7.47 -8.29 4.47
N GLU A 43 6.95 -7.70 5.54
CA GLU A 43 7.36 -8.00 6.91
C GLU A 43 6.99 -9.43 7.32
N GLU A 44 5.75 -9.85 7.03
CA GLU A 44 5.25 -11.19 7.32
C GLU A 44 6.06 -12.29 6.60
N HIS A 45 6.57 -12.00 5.42
CA HIS A 45 7.36 -12.94 4.62
C HIS A 45 8.88 -12.79 4.80
N GLY A 46 9.32 -11.91 5.71
CA GLY A 46 10.74 -11.72 6.02
C GLY A 46 11.55 -10.96 4.95
N PHE A 47 10.88 -10.33 3.98
CA PHE A 47 11.52 -9.48 2.97
C PHE A 47 11.80 -8.06 3.48
N LEU A 48 11.13 -7.64 4.55
CA LEU A 48 11.37 -6.38 5.24
C LEU A 48 11.50 -6.63 6.74
N ALA A 49 12.48 -6.00 7.38
CA ALA A 49 12.57 -6.03 8.84
C ALA A 49 11.37 -5.29 9.44
N LYS A 50 10.64 -5.94 10.36
CA LYS A 50 9.58 -5.28 11.12
C LYS A 50 10.16 -4.07 11.82
N ALA A 51 9.59 -2.89 11.57
CA ALA A 51 10.04 -1.68 12.23
C ALA A 51 10.00 -1.90 13.75
N ALA A 52 11.16 -1.77 14.42
CA ALA A 52 11.22 -1.75 15.87
C ALA A 52 10.50 -0.47 16.32
N GLY A 53 9.25 -0.64 16.77
CA GLY A 53 8.48 0.43 17.42
C GLY A 53 9.08 0.82 18.76
#